data_AF-A0AAE9N1F7-F1
#
_entry.id   AF-A0AAE9N1F7-F1
#
_cell.length_a   1.000
_cell.length_b   1.000
_cell.length_c   1.000
_cell.angle_alpha   90.00
_cell.angle_beta   90.00
_cell.angle_gamma   90.00
#
_symmetry.space_group_name_H-M   'P 1'
#
loop_
_entity.id
_entity.type
_entity.pdbx_description
1 polymer ?
#
loop_
_entity_poly.entity_id
_entity_poly.type
_entity_poly.pdbx_seq_one_letter_code
_entity_poly.pdbx_strand_id
1 'polypeptide(L)' 'MKMMKLRYRAGSYSMWVEVVVSTFVANELAKEYLSYGWQAEVMAV' A
#
# COMPACT_ATOMS: atom_id res chain seq x y z
N MET A 1 -9.18 -9.99 -13.16
CA MET A 1 -8.78 -8.81 -12.37
C MET A 1 -7.38 -9.09 -11.82
N LYS A 2 -6.38 -8.23 -12.05
CA LYS A 2 -5.01 -8.47 -11.56
C LYS A 2 -4.92 -8.07 -10.08
N MET A 3 -4.32 -8.94 -9.27
CA MET A 3 -4.05 -8.67 -7.84
C MET A 3 -2.62 -8.12 -7.69
N MET A 4 -2.43 -7.27 -6.69
CA MET A 4 -1.16 -6.66 -6.30
C MET A 4 -1.01 -6.79 -4.79
N LYS A 5 0.24 -6.83 -4.33
CA LYS A 5 0.54 -6.64 -2.92
C LYS A 5 0.70 -5.14 -2.65
N LEU A 6 -0.07 -4.61 -1.72
CA LEU A 6 0.10 -3.28 -1.15
C LEU A 6 0.79 -3.42 0.20
N ARG A 7 1.95 -2.81 0.35
CA ARG A 7 2.74 -2.79 1.58
C ARG A 7 2.79 -1.36 2.12
N TYR A 8 2.41 -1.12 3.38
CA TYR A 8 2.39 0.22 3.95
C TYR A 8 2.78 0.25 5.43
N ARG A 9 3.18 1.44 5.93
CA ARG A 9 3.38 1.69 7.36
C ARG A 9 3.02 3.14 7.73
N ALA A 10 2.29 3.32 8.84
CA ALA A 10 1.70 4.59 9.28
C ALA A 10 2.69 5.57 9.95
N GLY A 11 3.97 5.23 9.99
CA GLY A 11 5.04 6.04 10.57
C GLY A 11 6.36 5.27 10.66
N SER A 12 7.46 5.99 10.89
CA SER A 12 8.82 5.43 10.84
C SER A 12 9.08 4.26 11.79
N TYR A 13 8.36 4.19 12.91
CA TYR A 13 8.48 3.14 13.94
C TYR A 13 7.36 2.09 13.87
N SER A 14 6.42 2.23 12.94
CA SER A 14 5.34 1.25 12.77
C SER A 14 5.82 0.05 11.93
N MET A 15 5.26 -1.12 12.23
CA MET A 15 5.49 -2.33 11.45
C MET A 15 4.91 -2.17 10.05
N TRP A 16 5.54 -2.84 9.08
CA TRP A 16 4.97 -2.97 7.74
C TRP A 16 3.74 -3.88 7.76
N VAL A 17 2.67 -3.41 7.14
CA VAL A 17 1.45 -4.18 6.89
C VAL A 17 1.41 -4.52 5.41
N GLU A 18 1.06 -5.77 5.08
CA GLU A 18 0.93 -6.24 3.70
C GLU A 18 -0.48 -6.76 3.46
N VAL A 19 -1.10 -6.33 2.35
CA VAL A 19 -2.42 -6.78 1.92
C VAL A 19 -2.42 -7.08 0.43
N VAL A 20 -3.17 -8.10 0.00
CA VAL A 20 -3.34 -8.43 -1.42
C VAL A 20 -4.69 -7.92 -1.88
N VAL A 21 -4.68 -6.96 -2.79
CA VAL A 21 -5.89 -6.29 -3.29
C VAL A 21 -5.83 -6.16 -4.81
N SER A 22 -6.94 -5.75 -5.44
CA SER A 22 -6.94 -5.48 -6.88
C SER A 22 -5.98 -4.35 -7.24
N THR A 23 -5.46 -4.35 -8.47
CA THR A 23 -4.56 -3.29 -8.96
C THR A 23 -5.17 -1.89 -8.81
N PHE A 24 -6.47 -1.72 -9.04
CA PHE A 24 -7.14 -0.43 -8.87
C PHE A 24 -7.07 0.04 -7.40
N VAL A 25 -7.48 -0.82 -6.48
CA VAL A 25 -7.48 -0.51 -5.03
C VAL A 25 -6.06 -0.27 -4.51
N ALA A 26 -5.07 -1.05 -4.94
CA ALA A 26 -3.68 -0.86 -4.52
C ALA A 26 -3.15 0.53 -4.89
N ASN A 27 -3.43 1.00 -6.11
CA ASN A 27 -2.95 2.30 -6.58
C ASN A 27 -3.65 3.47 -5.89
N GLU A 28 -4.97 3.39 -5.69
CA GLU A 28 -5.71 4.47 -5.02
C GLU A 28 -5.32 4.59 -3.55
N LEU A 29 -5.24 3.47 -2.82
CA LEU A 29 -4.79 3.48 -1.42
C LEU A 29 -3.33 3.93 -1.27
N ALA A 30 -2.44 3.55 -2.18
CA ALA A 30 -1.05 4.01 -2.11
C ALA A 30 -0.95 5.54 -2.23
N LYS A 31 -1.71 6.16 -3.15
CA LYS A 31 -1.76 7.63 -3.27
C LYS A 31 -2.30 8.28 -2.00
N GLU A 32 -3.41 7.73 -1.47
CA GLU A 32 -4.04 8.22 -0.25
C GLU A 32 -3.09 8.15 0.94
N TYR A 33 -2.42 7.02 1.15
CA TYR A 33 -1.50 6.82 2.27
C TYR A 33 -0.28 7.74 2.18
N LEU A 34 0.28 7.93 0.99
CA LEU A 34 1.37 8.88 0.77
C LEU A 34 0.93 10.32 1.12
N SER A 35 -0.33 10.70 0.87
CA SER A 35 -0.86 12.02 1.23
C SER A 35 -0.94 12.24 2.75
N TYR A 36 -1.03 11.17 3.54
CA TYR A 36 -0.97 11.20 5.00
C TYR A 36 0.47 11.24 5.55
N GLY A 37 1.48 11.23 4.68
CA GLY A 37 2.89 11.11 5.06
C GLY A 37 3.28 9.69 5.48
N TRP A 38 2.45 8.68 5.18
CA TRP A 38 2.80 7.28 5.39
C TRP A 38 3.75 6.80 4.30
N GLN A 39 4.33 5.62 4.51
CA GLN A 39 5.07 4.95 3.44
C GLN A 39 4.19 3.85 2.85
N ALA A 40 4.12 3.77 1.52
CA ALA A 40 3.34 2.78 0.79
C ALA A 40 4.06 2.34 -0.49
N GLU A 41 3.99 1.04 -0.80
CA GLU A 41 4.63 0.38 -1.94
C GLU A 41 3.62 -0.58 -2.61
N VAL A 42 3.52 -0.53 -3.95
CA VAL A 42 2.71 -1.47 -4.73
C VAL A 42 3.65 -2.43 -5.46
N MET A 43 3.47 -3.73 -5.23
CA MET A 43 4.31 -4.79 -5.75
C MET A 43 3.47 -5.84 -6.47
N ALA A 44 4.10 -6.56 -7.40
CA ALA A 44 3.52 -7.80 -7.91
C ALA A 44 3.35 -8.80 -6.75
N VAL A 45 2.29 -9.62 -6.82
CA VAL A 45 2.07 -10.72 -5.86
C VAL A 45 3.21 -11.73 -5.96
#